data_AF-A0A4R2INS0-F1
#
_entry.id   AF-A0A4R2INS0-F1
#
_cell.length_a   1.000
_cell.length_b   1.000
_cell.length_c   1.000
_cell.angle_alpha   90.00
_cell.angle_beta   90.00
_cell.angle_gamma   90.00
#
_symmetry.space_group_name_H-M   'P 1'
#
loop_
_entity.id
_entity.type
_entity.pdbx_description
1 polymer ?
#
loop_
_entity_poly.entity_id
_entity_poly.type
_entity_poly.pdbx_seq_one_letter_code
_entity_poly.pdbx_strand_id
1 'polypeptide(L)'
;MAIATYQPIVDLLSASGIAKQVDGVWYFDIRKYVDLVRAGWRWDTLPGNTAYPVRKRILVTTTDPRTSNSAAMFLAITSYVTNNSTVVQSAADEKKVLPLVAPLVLMYPAPTVQSRHTLLALKPGGDKLGDLLTTDPELQQLAAKHGFRTADADEFTKVVTQYSVPAVAKQILDVADTPTYETLEHLLDGVSKSYR
;
A
#
# COMPACT_ATOMS: atom_id res chain seq x y z
N MET A 1 -1.52 15.73 6.33
CA MET A 1 -1.08 14.35 6.02
C MET A 1 0.05 14.00 6.96
N ALA A 2 0.00 12.83 7.58
CA ALA A 2 1.06 12.31 8.43
C ALA A 2 1.56 10.96 7.87
N ILE A 3 2.83 10.66 8.07
CA ILE A 3 3.42 9.36 7.74
C ILE A 3 3.78 8.69 9.07
N ALA A 4 3.18 7.53 9.34
CA ALA A 4 3.48 6.76 10.54
C ALA A 4 4.65 5.79 10.29
N THR A 5 5.60 5.76 11.21
CA THR A 5 6.71 4.79 11.20
C THR A 5 7.30 4.64 12.60
N TYR A 6 8.28 3.75 12.77
CA TYR A 6 8.95 3.49 14.05
C TYR A 6 10.16 4.41 14.26
N GLN A 7 10.47 4.75 15.51
CA GLN A 7 11.60 5.64 15.85
C GLN A 7 12.94 5.25 15.18
N PRO A 8 13.35 3.96 15.14
CA PRO A 8 14.61 3.58 14.47
C PRO A 8 14.63 3.92 12.97
N ILE A 9 13.46 3.92 12.31
CA ILE A 9 13.33 4.31 10.91
C ILE A 9 13.42 5.83 10.78
N VAL A 10 12.79 6.58 11.69
CA VAL A 10 12.90 8.04 11.72
C VAL A 10 14.36 8.47 11.88
N ASP A 11 15.08 7.86 12.82
CA ASP A 11 16.49 8.16 13.09
C ASP A 11 17.36 7.88 11.86
N LEU A 12 17.15 6.74 11.20
CA LEU A 12 17.86 6.36 9.98
C LEU A 12 17.58 7.32 8.82
N LEU A 13 16.31 7.68 8.61
CA LEU A 13 15.91 8.66 7.60
C LEU A 13 16.45 10.06 7.94
N SER A 14 16.61 10.37 9.23
CA SER A 14 17.17 11.63 9.68
C SER A 14 18.67 11.72 9.43
N ALA A 15 19.41 10.64 9.68
CA ALA A 15 20.83 10.53 9.31
C ALA A 15 21.06 10.70 7.80
N SER A 16 20.09 10.28 6.97
CA SER A 16 20.09 10.49 5.51
C SER A 16 19.52 11.85 5.08
N GLY A 17 19.12 12.69 6.04
CA GLY A 17 18.57 14.02 5.83
C GLY A 17 17.17 14.06 5.21
N ILE A 18 16.46 12.94 5.16
CA ILE A 18 15.08 12.79 4.64
C ILE A 18 14.05 13.18 5.70
N ALA A 19 14.33 12.84 6.96
CA ALA A 19 13.53 13.29 8.10
C ALA A 19 14.28 14.39 8.88
N LYS A 20 13.58 15.45 9.28
CA LYS A 20 14.15 16.48 10.14
C LYS A 20 13.14 16.90 11.19
N GLN A 21 13.62 17.22 12.38
CA GLN A 21 12.79 17.79 13.42
C GLN A 21 13.00 19.30 13.49
N VAL A 22 11.90 20.06 13.53
CA VAL A 22 11.90 21.52 13.72
C VAL A 22 10.86 21.82 14.80
N ASP A 23 11.28 22.48 15.87
CA ASP A 23 10.43 22.84 17.01
C ASP A 23 9.61 21.65 17.56
N GLY A 24 10.24 20.49 17.66
CA GLY A 24 9.61 19.25 18.14
C GLY A 24 8.77 18.50 17.10
N VAL A 25 8.51 19.08 15.93
CA VAL A 25 7.70 18.49 14.86
C VAL A 25 8.58 17.82 13.80
N TRP A 26 8.26 16.59 13.44
CA TRP A 26 8.94 15.86 12.36
C TRP A 26 8.42 16.28 10.98
N TYR A 27 9.35 16.57 10.09
CA TYR A 27 9.12 16.86 8.67
C TYR A 27 9.80 15.82 7.81
N PHE A 28 9.08 15.36 6.79
CA PHE A 28 9.57 14.45 5.77
C PHE A 28 9.84 15.23 4.47
N ASP A 29 11.09 15.20 3.99
CA ASP A 29 11.53 15.90 2.78
C ASP A 29 11.17 15.09 1.53
N ILE A 30 10.06 15.46 0.90
CA ILE A 30 9.56 14.78 -0.30
C ILE A 30 10.53 14.91 -1.48
N ARG A 31 11.30 16.00 -1.60
CA ARG A 31 12.29 16.15 -2.70
C ARG A 31 13.38 15.11 -2.56
N LYS A 32 14.02 15.05 -1.40
CA LYS A 32 15.07 14.06 -1.14
C LYS A 32 14.56 12.64 -1.26
N TYR A 33 13.34 12.37 -0.80
CA TYR A 33 12.69 11.08 -0.97
C TYR A 33 12.49 10.71 -2.45
N VAL A 34 11.98 11.63 -3.27
CA VAL A 34 11.79 11.42 -4.72
C VAL A 34 13.13 11.19 -5.42
N ASP A 35 14.17 11.95 -5.06
CA ASP A 35 15.52 11.78 -5.62
C ASP A 35 16.09 10.40 -5.28
N LEU A 36 15.89 9.95 -4.05
CA LEU A 36 16.29 8.63 -3.58
C LEU A 36 15.55 7.51 -4.34
N VAL A 37 14.23 7.66 -4.54
CA VAL A 37 13.44 6.69 -5.31
C VAL A 37 13.89 6.66 -6.77
N ARG A 38 14.18 7.82 -7.37
CA ARG A 38 14.71 7.93 -8.74
C ARG A 38 16.07 7.24 -8.87
N ALA A 39 16.92 7.37 -7.85
CA ALA A 39 18.20 6.68 -7.77
C ALA A 39 18.08 5.17 -7.45
N GLY A 40 16.87 4.66 -7.19
CA GLY A 40 16.62 3.23 -6.97
C GLY A 40 17.15 2.70 -5.65
N TRP A 41 17.33 3.57 -4.65
CA TRP A 41 17.89 3.20 -3.35
C TRP A 41 17.02 2.19 -2.62
N ARG A 42 17.71 1.39 -1.81
CA ARG A 42 17.14 0.32 -1.01
C ARG A 42 17.55 0.49 0.46
N TRP A 43 16.86 -0.19 1.36
CA TRP A 43 17.19 -0.11 2.78
C TRP A 43 18.62 -0.60 3.05
N ASP A 44 19.05 -1.70 2.42
CA ASP A 44 20.42 -2.23 2.52
C ASP A 44 21.52 -1.29 2.00
N THR A 45 21.17 -0.28 1.20
CA THR A 45 22.14 0.68 0.64
C THR A 45 22.22 1.99 1.44
N LEU A 46 21.39 2.15 2.49
CA LEU A 46 21.46 3.33 3.35
C LEU A 46 22.71 3.28 4.23
N PRO A 47 23.56 4.32 4.22
CA PRO A 47 24.73 4.38 5.09
C PRO A 47 24.34 4.22 6.56
N GLY A 48 25.01 3.31 7.27
CA GLY A 48 24.77 3.08 8.70
C GLY A 48 23.47 2.36 9.04
N ASN A 49 22.75 1.79 8.07
CA ASN A 49 21.52 1.05 8.36
C ASN A 49 21.79 -0.31 9.01
N THR A 50 21.65 -0.35 10.33
CA THR A 50 21.62 -1.59 11.13
C THR A 50 20.20 -1.96 11.57
N ALA A 51 19.25 -1.02 11.52
CA ALA A 51 17.90 -1.19 12.03
C ALA A 51 17.00 -2.03 11.11
N TYR A 52 17.17 -1.90 9.79
CA TYR A 52 16.33 -2.59 8.80
C TYR A 52 17.08 -2.90 7.49
N PRO A 53 18.16 -3.72 7.50
CA PRO A 53 19.05 -3.91 6.34
C PRO A 53 18.47 -4.92 5.32
N VAL A 54 17.31 -4.59 4.75
CA VAL A 54 16.65 -5.46 3.75
C VAL A 54 16.86 -4.95 2.32
N ARG A 55 16.95 -5.89 1.37
CA ARG A 55 17.09 -5.58 -0.06
C ARG A 55 15.76 -5.17 -0.70
N LYS A 56 15.05 -4.21 -0.11
CA LYS A 56 13.78 -3.64 -0.58
C LYS A 56 13.94 -2.16 -0.89
N ARG A 57 13.23 -1.64 -1.88
CA ARG A 57 13.17 -0.19 -2.15
C ARG A 57 12.55 0.55 -0.95
N ILE A 58 13.00 1.77 -0.73
CA ILE A 58 12.44 2.65 0.31
C ILE A 58 11.21 3.33 -0.29
N LEU A 59 10.01 2.87 0.12
CA LEU A 59 8.73 3.36 -0.38
C LEU A 59 7.79 3.67 0.79
N VAL A 60 7.04 4.76 0.69
CA VAL A 60 5.99 5.16 1.64
C VAL A 60 4.68 4.46 1.29
N THR A 61 4.28 3.48 2.09
CA THR A 61 3.03 2.74 1.90
C THR A 61 1.79 3.63 2.02
N THR A 62 0.90 3.53 1.02
CA THR A 62 -0.35 4.30 0.93
C THR A 62 -1.49 3.44 0.34
N THR A 63 -2.73 3.85 0.58
CA THR A 63 -3.97 3.27 0.01
C THR A 63 -4.18 3.68 -1.47
N ASP A 64 -5.25 3.20 -2.12
CA ASP A 64 -5.62 3.58 -3.50
C ASP A 64 -6.00 5.08 -3.60
N PRO A 65 -5.33 5.89 -4.45
CA PRO A 65 -5.61 7.32 -4.60
C PRO A 65 -6.97 7.62 -5.23
N ARG A 66 -7.62 6.65 -5.88
CA ARG A 66 -8.95 6.82 -6.48
C ARG A 66 -10.06 6.80 -5.44
N THR A 67 -9.81 6.24 -4.26
CA THR A 67 -10.80 6.06 -3.20
C THR A 67 -10.35 6.61 -1.84
N SER A 68 -9.13 7.15 -1.73
CA SER A 68 -8.59 7.69 -0.47
C SER A 68 -8.02 9.11 -0.63
N ASN A 69 -8.56 10.03 0.17
CA ASN A 69 -8.10 11.42 0.22
C ASN A 69 -6.62 11.54 0.59
N SER A 70 -6.13 10.75 1.56
CA SER A 70 -4.74 10.81 2.00
C SER A 70 -3.76 10.34 0.91
N ALA A 71 -4.14 9.31 0.16
CA ALA A 71 -3.39 8.83 -0.99
C ALA A 71 -3.43 9.83 -2.16
N ALA A 72 -4.58 10.46 -2.40
CA ALA A 72 -4.70 11.54 -3.38
C ALA A 72 -3.82 12.75 -3.02
N MET A 73 -3.76 13.13 -1.73
CA MET A 73 -2.85 14.17 -1.24
C MET A 73 -1.38 13.79 -1.42
N PHE A 74 -1.00 12.54 -1.12
CA PHE A 74 0.36 12.06 -1.32
C PHE A 74 0.76 12.08 -2.81
N LEU A 75 -0.13 11.63 -3.69
CA LEU A 75 0.04 11.72 -5.14
C LEU A 75 0.19 13.18 -5.61
N ALA A 76 -0.62 14.10 -5.08
CA ALA A 76 -0.53 15.53 -5.40
C ALA A 76 0.83 16.13 -5.00
N ILE A 77 1.29 15.87 -3.78
CA ILE A 77 2.57 16.42 -3.28
C ILE A 77 3.76 15.83 -4.05
N THR A 78 3.76 14.52 -4.29
CA THR A 78 4.85 13.85 -5.04
C THR A 78 4.87 14.23 -6.52
N SER A 79 3.71 14.37 -7.16
CA SER A 79 3.61 14.86 -8.54
C SER A 79 4.07 16.32 -8.67
N TYR A 80 3.69 17.19 -7.74
CA TYR A 80 4.17 18.58 -7.69
C TYR A 80 5.71 18.65 -7.59
N VAL A 81 6.30 17.87 -6.68
CA VAL A 81 7.75 17.83 -6.48
C VAL A 81 8.48 17.26 -7.70
N THR A 82 7.99 16.13 -8.24
CA THR A 82 8.56 15.52 -9.46
C THR A 82 8.40 16.41 -10.69
N ASN A 83 7.40 17.29 -10.71
CA ASN A 83 7.20 18.30 -11.73
C ASN A 83 7.86 19.65 -11.39
N ASN A 84 9.03 19.64 -10.75
CA ASN A 84 9.83 20.84 -10.46
C ASN A 84 9.10 21.91 -9.63
N SER A 85 8.27 21.49 -8.68
CA SER A 85 7.44 22.39 -7.87
C SER A 85 6.39 23.17 -8.69
N THR A 86 5.81 22.50 -9.69
CA THR A 86 4.69 23.01 -10.49
C THR A 86 3.54 22.00 -10.48
N VAL A 87 2.30 22.49 -10.42
CA VAL A 87 1.11 21.61 -10.47
C VAL A 87 1.03 20.95 -11.85
N VAL A 88 0.72 19.65 -11.89
CA VAL A 88 0.46 18.91 -13.13
C VAL A 88 -0.85 19.43 -13.73
N GLN A 89 -0.79 20.00 -14.93
CA GLN A 89 -1.96 20.63 -15.57
C GLN A 89 -2.13 20.22 -17.04
N SER A 90 -1.23 19.38 -17.57
CA SER A 90 -1.25 18.98 -18.97
C SER A 90 -0.86 17.51 -19.15
N ALA A 91 -1.23 16.94 -20.29
CA ALA A 91 -0.81 15.59 -20.68
C ALA A 91 0.73 15.45 -20.78
N ALA A 92 1.43 16.55 -21.08
CA ALA A 92 2.90 16.56 -21.09
C ALA A 92 3.48 16.45 -19.67
N ASP A 93 2.90 17.16 -18.71
CA ASP A 93 3.26 17.04 -17.28
C ASP A 93 2.96 15.62 -16.78
N GLU A 94 1.79 15.07 -17.11
CA GLU A 94 1.40 13.70 -16.75
C GLU A 94 2.43 12.68 -17.24
N LYS A 95 2.79 12.75 -18.53
CA LYS A 95 3.78 11.84 -19.14
C LYS A 95 5.14 11.91 -18.45
N LYS A 96 5.52 13.09 -17.94
CA LYS A 96 6.76 13.30 -17.20
C LYS A 96 6.71 12.72 -15.78
N VAL A 97 5.60 12.87 -15.05
CA VAL A 97 5.51 12.47 -13.64
C VAL A 97 5.14 11.00 -13.45
N LEU A 98 4.29 10.44 -14.32
CA LEU A 98 3.68 9.11 -14.15
C LEU A 98 4.69 7.98 -13.88
N PRO A 99 5.83 7.87 -14.61
CA PRO A 99 6.79 6.80 -14.38
C PRO A 99 7.41 6.82 -12.97
N LEU A 100 7.49 7.99 -12.34
CA LEU A 100 8.05 8.15 -11.00
C LEU A 100 7.00 7.98 -9.90
N VAL A 101 5.78 8.48 -10.10
CA VAL A 101 4.74 8.45 -9.05
C VAL A 101 3.94 7.16 -9.01
N ALA A 102 3.72 6.48 -10.14
CA ALA A 102 2.93 5.25 -10.17
C ALA A 102 3.49 4.14 -9.25
N PRO A 103 4.82 3.87 -9.21
CA PRO A 103 5.39 2.90 -8.29
C PRO A 103 5.31 3.30 -6.80
N LEU A 104 5.10 4.58 -6.49
CA LEU A 104 4.98 5.08 -5.11
C LEU A 104 3.61 4.78 -4.51
N VAL A 105 2.60 4.51 -5.34
CA VAL A 105 1.20 4.54 -4.94
C VAL A 105 0.57 3.14 -4.92
N LEU A 106 1.17 2.16 -5.60
CA LEU A 106 0.73 0.77 -5.54
C LEU A 106 1.53 0.02 -4.46
N MET A 107 0.91 -0.21 -3.29
CA MET A 107 1.55 -0.97 -2.21
C MET A 107 0.61 -1.97 -1.52
N TYR A 108 1.22 -3.08 -1.09
CA TYR A 108 0.64 -4.06 -0.17
C TYR A 108 1.23 -3.81 1.22
N PRO A 109 0.43 -3.48 2.24
CA PRO A 109 0.94 -3.34 3.61
C PRO A 109 1.54 -4.66 4.12
N ALA A 110 2.41 -4.58 5.12
CA ALA A 110 3.02 -5.74 5.79
C ALA A 110 3.27 -5.40 7.28
N PRO A 111 2.55 -6.02 8.23
CA PRO A 111 1.43 -6.92 7.98
C PRO A 111 0.27 -6.17 7.32
N THR A 112 -0.37 -6.77 6.32
CA THR A 112 -1.65 -6.28 5.80
C THR A 112 -2.78 -6.97 6.54
N VAL A 113 -3.96 -6.36 6.53
CA VAL A 113 -5.19 -7.10 6.74
C VAL A 113 -5.70 -7.51 5.37
N GLN A 114 -6.07 -8.77 5.19
CA GLN A 114 -6.75 -9.25 4.00
C GLN A 114 -8.18 -9.58 4.38
N SER A 115 -9.16 -8.94 3.73
CA SER A 115 -10.55 -9.34 3.87
C SER A 115 -10.73 -10.75 3.33
N ARG A 116 -10.91 -11.72 4.23
CA ARG A 116 -11.33 -13.07 3.89
C ARG A 116 -12.86 -13.08 3.84
N HIS A 117 -13.41 -13.38 2.68
CA HIS A 117 -14.85 -13.54 2.53
C HIS A 117 -15.21 -14.99 2.83
N THR A 118 -15.71 -15.25 4.04
CA THR A 118 -16.18 -16.57 4.45
C THR A 118 -17.65 -16.72 4.09
N LEU A 119 -17.97 -17.72 3.28
CA LEU A 119 -19.35 -18.13 3.07
C LEU A 119 -19.77 -19.03 4.23
N LEU A 120 -20.81 -18.64 4.96
CA LEU A 120 -21.46 -19.49 5.96
C LEU A 120 -22.76 -20.03 5.36
N ALA A 121 -22.75 -21.30 4.96
CA ALA A 121 -23.92 -21.96 4.43
C ALA A 121 -24.86 -22.39 5.58
N LEU A 122 -26.07 -21.84 5.60
CA LEU A 122 -27.12 -22.19 6.59
C LEU A 122 -28.13 -23.21 6.06
N LYS A 123 -28.07 -23.51 4.76
CA LYS A 123 -29.02 -24.36 4.03
C LYS A 123 -28.28 -25.12 2.92
N PRO A 124 -28.82 -26.26 2.43
CA PRO A 124 -28.20 -27.05 1.36
C PRO A 124 -27.90 -26.27 0.07
N GLY A 125 -28.71 -25.25 -0.26
CA GLY A 125 -28.42 -24.38 -1.41
C GLY A 125 -27.18 -23.51 -1.22
N GLY A 126 -26.84 -23.15 0.02
CA GLY A 126 -25.61 -22.45 0.37
C GLY A 126 -24.38 -23.34 0.24
N ASP A 127 -24.50 -24.62 0.60
CA ASP A 127 -23.41 -25.60 0.42
C ASP A 127 -23.07 -25.73 -1.06
N LYS A 128 -24.09 -25.92 -1.90
CA LYS A 128 -23.92 -25.97 -3.36
C LYS A 128 -23.28 -24.69 -3.92
N LEU A 129 -23.62 -23.52 -3.38
CA LEU A 129 -22.99 -22.27 -3.78
C LEU A 129 -21.51 -22.22 -3.37
N GLY A 130 -21.17 -22.66 -2.17
CA GLY A 130 -19.79 -22.74 -1.69
C GLY A 130 -18.93 -23.67 -2.56
N ASP A 131 -19.50 -24.82 -2.94
CA ASP A 131 -18.85 -25.78 -3.83
C ASP A 131 -18.57 -25.14 -5.21
N LEU A 132 -19.59 -24.50 -5.81
CA LEU A 132 -19.43 -23.84 -7.11
C LEU A 132 -18.43 -22.69 -7.05
N LEU A 133 -18.48 -21.85 -6.01
CA LEU A 133 -17.52 -20.76 -5.82
C LEU A 133 -16.08 -21.26 -5.67
N THR A 134 -15.84 -22.55 -5.41
CA THR A 134 -14.49 -23.12 -5.25
C THR A 134 -14.08 -24.00 -6.44
N THR A 135 -15.04 -24.63 -7.13
CA THR A 135 -14.77 -25.66 -8.14
C THR A 135 -15.15 -25.24 -9.57
N ASP A 136 -16.04 -24.26 -9.73
CA ASP A 136 -16.48 -23.80 -11.04
C ASP A 136 -15.43 -22.85 -11.66
N PRO A 137 -14.84 -23.19 -12.83
CA PRO A 137 -13.79 -22.39 -13.44
C PRO A 137 -14.26 -20.99 -13.87
N GLU A 138 -15.51 -20.84 -14.30
CA GLU A 138 -16.05 -19.56 -14.77
C GLU A 138 -16.23 -18.60 -13.59
N LEU A 139 -16.75 -19.11 -12.46
CA LEU A 139 -16.89 -18.33 -11.23
C LEU A 139 -15.54 -17.93 -10.64
N GLN A 140 -14.54 -18.84 -10.66
CA GLN A 140 -13.17 -18.55 -10.23
C GLN A 140 -12.53 -17.44 -11.07
N GLN A 141 -12.67 -17.52 -12.39
CA GLN A 141 -12.15 -16.50 -13.31
C GLN A 141 -12.83 -15.15 -13.11
N LEU A 142 -14.16 -15.14 -12.92
CA LEU A 142 -14.92 -13.91 -12.67
C LEU A 142 -14.50 -13.27 -11.34
N ALA A 143 -14.37 -14.07 -10.28
CA ALA A 143 -13.89 -13.60 -8.98
C ALA A 143 -12.49 -12.97 -9.09
N ALA A 144 -11.56 -13.63 -9.80
CA ALA A 144 -10.22 -13.10 -10.07
C ALA A 144 -10.25 -11.77 -10.84
N LYS A 145 -11.10 -11.67 -11.88
CA LYS A 145 -11.33 -10.43 -12.65
C LYS A 145 -11.81 -9.27 -11.79
N HIS A 146 -12.61 -9.55 -10.75
CA HIS A 146 -13.09 -8.57 -9.79
C HIS A 146 -12.15 -8.34 -8.59
N GLY A 147 -10.95 -8.92 -8.60
CA GLY A 147 -9.91 -8.66 -7.59
C GLY A 147 -9.92 -9.61 -6.40
N PHE A 148 -10.79 -10.64 -6.39
CA PHE A 148 -10.75 -11.67 -5.35
C PHE A 148 -9.56 -12.59 -5.57
N ARG A 149 -8.89 -12.95 -4.47
CA ARG A 149 -7.89 -14.02 -4.47
C ARG A 149 -8.62 -15.31 -4.13
N THR A 150 -8.83 -16.14 -5.15
CA THR A 150 -9.55 -17.40 -5.02
C THR A 150 -8.63 -18.51 -4.49
N ALA A 151 -9.17 -19.72 -4.34
CA ALA A 151 -8.39 -20.89 -3.92
C ALA A 151 -7.26 -21.23 -4.91
N ASP A 152 -7.48 -20.95 -6.20
CA ASP A 152 -6.46 -21.07 -7.24
C ASP A 152 -5.66 -19.76 -7.39
N ALA A 153 -4.46 -19.74 -6.81
CA ALA A 153 -3.55 -18.59 -6.89
C ALA A 153 -3.06 -18.30 -8.33
N ASP A 154 -3.10 -19.29 -9.22
CA ASP A 154 -2.66 -19.12 -10.61
C ASP A 154 -3.71 -18.40 -11.43
N GLU A 155 -5.00 -18.58 -11.13
CA GLU A 155 -6.09 -17.89 -11.84
C GLU A 155 -6.03 -16.37 -11.66
N PHE A 156 -5.79 -15.91 -10.43
CA PHE A 156 -5.54 -14.50 -10.15
C PHE A 156 -4.28 -13.97 -10.87
N THR A 157 -3.23 -14.79 -10.94
CA THR A 157 -1.99 -14.44 -11.64
C THR A 157 -2.19 -14.29 -13.15
N LYS A 158 -3.03 -15.14 -13.77
CA LYS A 158 -3.39 -15.04 -15.20
C LYS A 158 -4.09 -13.73 -15.50
N VAL A 159 -5.10 -13.36 -14.70
CA VAL A 159 -5.85 -12.10 -14.87
C VAL A 159 -4.93 -10.88 -14.76
N VAL A 160 -4.10 -10.83 -13.71
CA VAL A 160 -3.13 -9.74 -13.51
C VAL A 160 -2.17 -9.60 -14.69
N THR A 161 -1.70 -10.73 -15.23
CA THR A 161 -0.80 -10.77 -16.39
C THR A 161 -1.51 -10.31 -17.66
N GLN A 162 -2.74 -10.78 -17.91
CA GLN A 162 -3.56 -10.42 -19.06
C GLN A 162 -3.78 -8.90 -19.14
N TYR A 163 -4.06 -8.27 -18.00
CA TYR A 163 -4.29 -6.83 -17.91
C TYR A 163 -3.02 -6.01 -17.68
N SER A 164 -1.84 -6.64 -17.70
CA SER A 164 -0.54 -5.99 -17.48
C SER A 164 -0.49 -5.11 -16.22
N VAL A 165 -1.16 -5.55 -15.15
CA VAL A 165 -1.21 -4.79 -13.89
C VAL A 165 0.14 -4.94 -13.18
N PRO A 166 0.94 -3.86 -13.05
CA PRO A 166 2.28 -3.96 -12.48
C PRO A 166 2.25 -4.26 -10.98
N ALA A 167 3.31 -4.88 -10.47
CA ALA A 167 3.64 -4.98 -9.04
C ALA A 167 2.58 -5.61 -8.11
N VAL A 168 1.70 -6.47 -8.63
CA VAL A 168 0.76 -7.28 -7.82
C VAL A 168 1.47 -8.48 -7.19
N ALA A 169 1.41 -8.62 -5.86
CA ALA A 169 2.01 -9.75 -5.17
C ALA A 169 1.26 -11.05 -5.48
N LYS A 170 1.97 -12.11 -5.91
CA LYS A 170 1.35 -13.44 -6.17
C LYS A 170 0.72 -14.03 -4.92
N GLN A 171 1.37 -13.87 -3.77
CA GLN A 171 0.86 -14.28 -2.46
C GLN A 171 1.01 -13.12 -1.46
N ILE A 172 0.05 -13.00 -0.54
CA ILE A 172 0.11 -12.06 0.58
C ILE A 172 0.59 -12.87 1.79
N LEU A 173 1.84 -12.69 2.19
CA LEU A 173 2.51 -13.55 3.17
C LEU A 173 2.40 -13.04 4.60
N ASP A 174 2.28 -11.72 4.78
CA ASP A 174 2.29 -11.06 6.09
C ASP A 174 0.90 -10.51 6.37
N VAL A 175 -0.03 -11.38 6.79
CA VAL A 175 -1.44 -11.02 7.08
C VAL A 175 -1.68 -11.03 8.58
N ALA A 176 -2.06 -9.89 9.15
CA ALA A 176 -2.56 -9.81 10.52
C ALA A 176 -4.04 -10.20 10.59
N ASP A 177 -4.41 -10.92 11.65
CA ASP A 177 -5.82 -11.14 11.96
C ASP A 177 -6.46 -9.83 12.40
N THR A 178 -7.69 -9.59 11.95
CA THR A 178 -8.47 -8.44 12.41
C THR A 178 -8.90 -8.66 13.86
N PRO A 179 -8.84 -7.63 14.72
CA PRO A 179 -9.52 -7.68 16.01
C PRO A 179 -11.01 -8.01 15.84
N THR A 180 -11.62 -8.60 16.88
CA THR A 180 -13.08 -8.78 16.87
C THR A 180 -13.78 -7.44 16.71
N TYR A 181 -15.01 -7.44 16.20
CA TYR A 181 -15.80 -6.23 16.04
C TYR A 181 -15.84 -5.40 17.33
N GLU A 182 -16.16 -6.04 18.47
CA GLU A 182 -16.19 -5.39 19.78
C GLU A 182 -14.83 -4.79 20.18
N THR A 183 -13.73 -5.50 19.93
CA THR A 183 -12.39 -4.99 20.22
C THR A 183 -12.04 -3.80 19.33
N LEU A 184 -12.43 -3.86 18.05
CA LEU A 184 -12.22 -2.76 17.10
C LEU A 184 -13.00 -1.51 17.54
N GLU A 185 -14.26 -1.65 17.92
CA GLU A 185 -15.09 -0.55 18.44
C GLU A 185 -14.47 0.06 19.72
N HIS A 186 -14.01 -0.77 20.66
CA HIS A 186 -13.32 -0.29 21.85
C HIS A 186 -12.01 0.48 21.53
N LEU A 187 -11.24 0.01 20.54
CA LEU A 187 -10.04 0.71 20.07
C LEU A 187 -10.40 2.06 19.43
N LEU A 188 -11.43 2.10 18.58
CA LEU A 188 -11.90 3.32 17.92
C LEU A 188 -12.41 4.37 18.93
N ASP A 189 -13.15 3.93 19.95
CA ASP A 189 -13.59 4.78 21.05
C ASP A 189 -12.41 5.32 21.86
N GLY A 190 -11.43 4.48 22.17
CA GLY A 190 -10.21 4.87 22.89
C GLY A 190 -9.42 5.93 22.13
N VAL A 191 -9.22 5.72 20.84
CA VAL A 191 -8.55 6.68 19.94
C VAL A 191 -9.35 7.99 19.85
N SER A 192 -10.68 7.91 19.69
CA SER A 192 -11.54 9.11 19.59
C SER A 192 -11.49 9.97 20.86
N LYS A 193 -11.32 9.36 22.04
CA LYS A 193 -11.14 10.08 23.31
C LYS A 193 -9.78 10.75 23.45
N SER A 194 -8.75 10.27 22.74
CA SER A 194 -7.39 10.84 22.81
C SER A 194 -7.22 12.15 22.02
N TYR A 195 -8.19 12.50 21.16
CA TYR A 195 -8.18 13.72 20.35
C TYR A 195 -9.16 14.81 20.87
N ARG A 196 -9.74 14.63 22.06
CA ARG A 196 -10.56 15.64 22.76
C ARG A 196 -9.82 16.17 23.98
#